data_AF-A0A945Y7C7-F1
#
_entry.id   AF-A0A945Y7C7-F1
#
_cell.length_a   1.000
_cell.length_b   1.000
_cell.length_c   1.000
_cell.angle_alpha   90.00
_cell.angle_beta   90.00
_cell.angle_gamma   90.00
#
_symmetry.space_group_name_H-M   'P 1'
#
loop_
_entity.id
_entity.type
_entity.pdbx_description
1 polymer ?
#
loop_
_entity_poly.entity_id
_entity_poly.type
_entity_poly.pdbx_seq_one_letter_code
_entity_poly.pdbx_strand_id
1 'polypeptide(L)'
;MPTLKGLLFNQYATEGLSALVEEMQSSYTAKKGRRFNHDSITYDISRPYLKDNTIEFEISSKIPENEIKDPKVMQAYFEQIKKVLSKGKNTPVSVEMENIVWDSRKDTEKKRNYVKLKYQCPLDDLFDNDVVTKRHEKVVSGQADSAIPDTASAFTPAGKVVLAVVRDTMQQFGKDCLVKLMDANGQVKASLKG
;
A
#
# COMPACT_ATOMS: atom_id res chain seq x y z
N MET A 1 22.20 -10.79 -0.99
CA MET A 1 21.88 -11.07 0.42
C MET A 1 21.23 -9.84 1.04
N PRO A 2 20.20 -9.99 1.87
CA PRO A 2 19.59 -8.86 2.56
C PRO A 2 20.55 -8.31 3.64
N THR A 3 20.68 -6.99 3.70
CA THR A 3 21.49 -6.31 4.73
C THR A 3 20.69 -6.16 6.03
N LEU A 4 21.36 -5.94 7.17
CA LEU A 4 20.67 -5.67 8.45
C LEU A 4 19.70 -4.46 8.31
N LYS A 5 20.15 -3.38 7.68
CA LYS A 5 19.30 -2.22 7.35
C LYS A 5 18.07 -2.64 6.57
N GLY A 6 18.24 -3.43 5.51
CA GLY A 6 17.14 -3.90 4.68
C GLY A 6 16.14 -4.78 5.45
N LEU A 7 16.63 -5.70 6.29
CA LEU A 7 15.77 -6.56 7.11
C LEU A 7 14.94 -5.75 8.10
N LEU A 8 15.59 -4.82 8.81
CA LEU A 8 14.91 -3.94 9.76
C LEU A 8 13.89 -3.05 9.04
N PHE A 9 14.27 -2.39 7.96
CA PHE A 9 13.36 -1.49 7.24
C PHE A 9 12.17 -2.26 6.66
N ASN A 10 12.37 -3.48 6.16
CA ASN A 10 11.27 -4.33 5.69
C ASN A 10 10.31 -4.74 6.82
N GLN A 11 10.83 -5.02 8.02
CA GLN A 11 9.99 -5.30 9.19
C GLN A 11 9.10 -4.09 9.51
N TYR A 12 9.67 -2.90 9.63
CA TYR A 12 8.91 -1.71 9.98
C TYR A 12 8.00 -1.21 8.86
N ALA A 13 8.39 -1.42 7.60
CA ALA A 13 7.49 -1.25 6.46
C ALA A 13 6.28 -2.20 6.57
N THR A 14 6.50 -3.45 7.00
CA THR A 14 5.42 -4.44 7.22
C THR A 14 4.48 -3.97 8.32
N GLU A 15 5.01 -3.42 9.41
CA GLU A 15 4.21 -2.84 10.50
C GLU A 15 3.37 -1.66 10.00
N GLY A 16 3.98 -0.70 9.29
CA GLY A 16 3.29 0.48 8.76
C GLY A 16 2.16 0.13 7.79
N LEU A 17 2.41 -0.78 6.85
CA LEU A 17 1.37 -1.26 5.94
C LEU A 17 0.33 -2.16 6.62
N SER A 18 0.63 -2.76 7.76
CA SER A 18 -0.38 -3.52 8.53
C SER A 18 -1.28 -2.59 9.32
N ALA A 19 -0.73 -1.53 9.93
CA ALA A 19 -1.50 -0.46 10.56
C ALA A 19 -2.46 0.21 9.56
N LEU A 20 -2.00 0.46 8.32
CA LEU A 20 -2.88 0.96 7.25
C LEU A 20 -4.03 -0.02 6.95
N VAL A 21 -3.75 -1.32 6.84
CA VAL A 21 -4.80 -2.32 6.58
C VAL A 21 -5.83 -2.34 7.71
N GLU A 22 -5.39 -2.27 8.96
CA GLU A 22 -6.26 -2.19 10.14
C GLU A 22 -7.13 -0.92 10.09
N GLU A 23 -6.53 0.24 9.82
CA GLU A 23 -7.24 1.51 9.65
C GLU A 23 -8.34 1.41 8.58
N MET A 24 -8.03 0.83 7.42
CA MET A 24 -8.99 0.66 6.32
C MET A 24 -10.08 -0.38 6.64
N GLN A 25 -9.74 -1.46 7.33
CA GLN A 25 -10.71 -2.48 7.75
C GLN A 25 -11.63 -2.00 8.88
N SER A 26 -11.18 -1.05 9.70
CA SER A 26 -12.02 -0.37 10.69
C SER A 26 -12.90 0.72 10.07
N SER A 27 -12.39 1.43 9.05
CA SER A 27 -13.12 2.52 8.38
C SER A 27 -14.12 2.03 7.33
N TYR A 28 -13.91 0.84 6.78
CA TYR A 28 -14.71 0.26 5.70
C TYR A 28 -15.15 -1.17 5.99
N THR A 29 -15.80 -1.84 5.04
CA THR A 29 -16.25 -3.22 5.24
C THR A 29 -15.08 -4.19 5.15
N ALA A 30 -14.60 -4.69 6.29
CA ALA A 30 -13.53 -5.69 6.34
C ALA A 30 -13.86 -6.95 5.51
N LYS A 31 -12.83 -7.51 4.86
CA LYS A 31 -12.88 -8.77 4.12
C LYS A 31 -11.74 -9.70 4.58
N LYS A 32 -11.84 -10.99 4.27
CA LYS A 32 -10.83 -12.00 4.63
C LYS A 32 -9.42 -11.57 4.17
N GLY A 33 -8.43 -11.66 5.05
CA GLY A 33 -7.04 -11.33 4.73
C GLY A 33 -6.79 -9.83 4.83
N ARG A 34 -5.94 -9.28 3.97
CA ARG A 34 -5.56 -7.86 3.95
C ARG A 34 -6.47 -7.04 3.03
N ARG A 35 -7.78 -7.32 3.11
CA ARG A 35 -8.79 -6.79 2.19
C ARG A 35 -9.88 -6.01 2.90
N PHE A 36 -10.42 -5.04 2.21
CA PHE A 36 -11.61 -4.30 2.63
C PHE A 36 -12.44 -3.92 1.41
N ASN A 37 -13.69 -3.53 1.63
CA ASN A 37 -14.62 -3.15 0.58
C ASN A 37 -15.16 -1.74 0.84
N HIS A 38 -15.11 -0.92 -0.20
CA HIS A 38 -15.64 0.43 -0.24
C HIS A 38 -16.27 0.67 -1.62
N ASP A 39 -17.47 1.24 -1.66
CA ASP A 39 -18.22 1.54 -2.89
C ASP A 39 -18.33 0.37 -3.89
N SER A 40 -18.61 -0.82 -3.35
CA SER A 40 -18.72 -2.08 -4.11
C SER A 40 -17.42 -2.54 -4.78
N ILE A 41 -16.28 -1.91 -4.49
CA ILE A 41 -14.94 -2.31 -4.92
C ILE A 41 -14.20 -2.96 -3.75
N THR A 42 -13.54 -4.08 -4.00
CA THR A 42 -12.69 -4.72 -3.00
C THR A 42 -11.24 -4.32 -3.25
N TYR A 43 -10.59 -3.82 -2.21
CA TYR A 43 -9.20 -3.40 -2.22
C TYR A 43 -8.35 -4.41 -1.44
N ASP A 44 -7.09 -4.59 -1.84
CA ASP A 44 -6.09 -5.41 -1.16
C ASP A 44 -4.77 -4.64 -1.11
N ILE A 45 -4.09 -4.71 0.03
CA ILE A 45 -2.73 -4.20 0.22
C ILE A 45 -1.85 -5.39 0.56
N SER A 46 -0.87 -5.71 -0.28
CA SER A 46 0.01 -6.85 -0.06
C SER A 46 0.96 -6.63 1.13
N ARG A 47 1.70 -7.68 1.49
CA ARG A 47 2.82 -7.53 2.42
C ARG A 47 4.03 -7.01 1.63
N PRO A 48 4.80 -6.07 2.19
CA PRO A 48 6.01 -5.62 1.54
C PRO A 48 7.07 -6.72 1.56
N TYR A 49 7.97 -6.68 0.59
CA TYR A 49 9.18 -7.50 0.60
C TYR A 49 10.38 -6.70 0.11
N LEU A 50 11.56 -7.08 0.60
CA LEU A 50 12.82 -6.47 0.21
C LEU A 50 13.36 -7.12 -1.07
N LYS A 51 13.62 -6.30 -2.08
CA LYS A 51 14.30 -6.69 -3.32
C LYS A 51 15.27 -5.60 -3.73
N ASP A 52 16.53 -5.94 -3.98
CA ASP A 52 17.54 -5.01 -4.53
C ASP A 52 17.59 -3.64 -3.81
N ASN A 53 17.69 -3.65 -2.48
CA ASN A 53 17.66 -2.45 -1.61
C ASN A 53 16.43 -1.55 -1.78
N THR A 54 15.32 -2.16 -2.16
CA THR A 54 14.04 -1.50 -2.36
C THR A 54 12.94 -2.31 -1.69
N ILE A 55 12.04 -1.64 -1.00
CA ILE A 55 10.82 -2.26 -0.51
C ILE A 55 9.79 -2.25 -1.64
N GLU A 56 9.34 -3.43 -2.06
CA GLU A 56 8.28 -3.58 -3.04
C GLU A 56 6.98 -4.00 -2.35
N PHE A 57 5.86 -3.44 -2.79
CA PHE A 57 4.53 -3.88 -2.38
C PHE A 57 3.51 -3.58 -3.46
N GLU A 58 2.31 -4.13 -3.29
CA GLU A 58 1.25 -4.08 -4.28
C GLU A 58 -0.05 -3.58 -3.63
N ILE A 59 -0.78 -2.76 -4.37
CA ILE A 59 -2.17 -2.41 -4.06
C ILE A 59 -3.01 -2.86 -5.23
N SER A 60 -4.11 -3.57 -4.95
CA SER A 60 -5.05 -3.97 -6.00
C SER A 60 -6.48 -3.56 -5.68
N SER A 61 -7.27 -3.39 -6.74
CA SER A 61 -8.71 -3.17 -6.64
C SER A 61 -9.46 -4.05 -7.62
N LYS A 62 -10.57 -4.65 -7.16
CA LYS A 62 -11.43 -5.48 -8.01
C LYS A 62 -12.22 -4.59 -8.96
N ILE A 63 -12.17 -4.88 -10.26
CA ILE A 63 -13.07 -4.22 -11.23
C ILE A 63 -14.52 -4.58 -10.89
N PRO A 64 -15.45 -3.61 -10.85
CA PRO A 64 -16.84 -3.85 -10.47
C PRO A 64 -17.62 -4.57 -11.59
N GLU A 65 -17.38 -5.87 -11.75
CA GLU A 65 -18.01 -6.73 -12.79
C GLU A 65 -19.54 -6.78 -12.71
N ASN A 66 -20.13 -6.46 -11.55
CA ASN A 66 -21.58 -6.36 -11.41
C ASN A 66 -22.15 -5.17 -12.19
N GLU A 67 -21.35 -4.10 -12.33
CA GLU A 67 -21.70 -2.86 -13.03
C GLU A 67 -21.17 -2.87 -14.47
N ILE A 68 -19.97 -3.44 -14.68
CA ILE A 68 -19.28 -3.48 -15.97
C ILE A 68 -19.19 -4.93 -16.45
N LYS A 69 -20.10 -5.33 -17.35
CA LYS A 69 -20.16 -6.70 -17.89
C LYS A 69 -19.48 -6.87 -19.25
N ASP A 70 -19.35 -5.78 -20.02
CA ASP A 70 -18.74 -5.80 -21.35
C ASP A 70 -17.20 -5.76 -21.23
N PRO A 71 -16.47 -6.74 -21.81
CA PRO A 71 -15.00 -6.75 -21.81
C PRO A 71 -14.35 -5.48 -22.38
N LYS A 72 -14.93 -4.86 -23.41
CA LYS A 72 -14.42 -3.60 -23.97
C LYS A 72 -14.54 -2.45 -22.97
N VAL A 73 -15.63 -2.42 -22.21
CA VAL A 73 -15.84 -1.41 -21.16
C VAL A 73 -14.93 -1.67 -19.98
N MET A 74 -14.63 -2.92 -19.63
CA MET A 74 -13.61 -3.26 -18.62
C MET A 74 -12.21 -2.80 -19.05
N GLN A 75 -11.84 -3.02 -20.32
CA GLN A 75 -10.58 -2.54 -20.87
C GLN A 75 -10.51 -1.01 -20.80
N ALA A 76 -11.58 -0.32 -21.21
CA ALA A 76 -11.66 1.14 -21.14
C ALA A 76 -11.58 1.67 -19.69
N TYR A 77 -12.22 0.99 -18.74
CA TYR A 77 -12.13 1.28 -17.31
C TYR A 77 -10.69 1.21 -16.82
N PHE A 78 -9.99 0.13 -17.15
CA PHE A 78 -8.58 -0.07 -16.79
C PHE A 78 -7.68 1.01 -17.39
N GLU A 79 -7.81 1.30 -18.69
CA GLU A 79 -6.97 2.31 -19.36
C GLU A 79 -7.20 3.72 -18.80
N GLN A 80 -8.45 4.06 -18.42
CA GLN A 80 -8.74 5.33 -17.76
C GLN A 80 -8.10 5.41 -16.37
N ILE A 81 -8.19 4.36 -15.56
CA ILE A 81 -7.50 4.32 -14.25
C ILE A 81 -6.00 4.45 -14.44
N LYS A 82 -5.40 3.69 -15.35
CA LYS A 82 -3.98 3.75 -15.66
C LYS A 82 -3.54 5.18 -16.04
N LYS A 83 -4.36 5.90 -16.82
CA LYS A 83 -4.11 7.30 -17.20
C LYS A 83 -4.20 8.28 -16.02
N VAL A 84 -5.08 8.03 -15.05
CA VAL A 84 -5.18 8.86 -13.83
C VAL A 84 -3.98 8.60 -12.93
N LEU A 85 -3.60 7.34 -12.74
CA LEU A 85 -2.55 6.93 -11.80
C LEU A 85 -1.13 7.24 -12.29
N SER A 86 -0.92 7.35 -13.60
CA SER A 86 0.38 7.68 -14.21
C SER A 86 0.80 9.15 -14.03
N LYS A 87 -0.06 9.99 -13.43
CA LYS A 87 0.21 11.42 -13.20
C LYS A 87 0.48 11.71 -11.72
N GLY A 88 1.28 12.74 -11.44
CA GLY A 88 1.49 13.27 -10.08
C GLY A 88 2.56 12.53 -9.28
N LYS A 89 2.55 12.71 -7.95
CA LYS A 89 3.47 12.03 -7.03
C LYS A 89 3.07 10.56 -6.80
N ASN A 90 4.02 9.77 -6.30
CA ASN A 90 3.86 8.36 -5.94
C ASN A 90 3.27 7.53 -7.08
N THR A 91 3.89 7.59 -8.25
CA THR A 91 3.46 6.79 -9.40
C THR A 91 3.87 5.33 -9.22
N PRO A 92 2.97 4.37 -9.50
CA PRO A 92 3.33 2.97 -9.51
C PRO A 92 4.36 2.69 -10.61
N VAL A 93 5.26 1.74 -10.34
CA VAL A 93 6.26 1.25 -11.30
C VAL A 93 5.62 0.36 -12.36
N SER A 94 4.55 -0.37 -11.99
CA SER A 94 3.74 -1.15 -12.92
C SER A 94 2.26 -1.00 -12.60
N VAL A 95 1.44 -0.97 -13.65
CA VAL A 95 -0.02 -1.00 -13.59
C VAL A 95 -0.49 -2.11 -14.52
N GLU A 96 -0.99 -3.19 -13.93
CA GLU A 96 -1.36 -4.41 -14.64
C GLU A 96 -2.82 -4.75 -14.39
N MET A 97 -3.44 -5.35 -15.41
CA MET A 97 -4.74 -5.98 -15.27
C MET A 97 -4.51 -7.46 -14.98
N GLU A 98 -4.73 -7.87 -13.74
CA GLU A 98 -4.53 -9.27 -13.34
C GLU A 98 -5.86 -10.02 -13.40
N ASN A 99 -5.88 -11.14 -14.10
CA ASN A 99 -7.04 -12.02 -14.23
C ASN A 99 -6.80 -13.28 -13.40
N ILE A 100 -6.84 -13.18 -12.07
CA ILE A 100 -6.61 -14.34 -11.20
C ILE A 100 -7.94 -14.98 -10.83
N VAL A 101 -8.08 -16.28 -11.09
CA VAL A 101 -8.77 -17.21 -10.17
C VAL A 101 -8.15 -18.59 -10.20
N TRP A 102 -7.95 -19.15 -9.02
CA TRP A 102 -8.09 -20.59 -8.81
C TRP A 102 -9.10 -20.82 -7.68
N ASP A 103 -10.27 -21.39 -8.00
CA ASP A 103 -11.26 -21.78 -7.00
C ASP A 103 -10.90 -23.18 -6.51
N SER A 104 -10.09 -23.26 -5.45
CA SER A 104 -9.59 -24.53 -4.90
C SER A 104 -10.69 -25.49 -4.42
N ARG A 105 -11.95 -25.04 -4.37
CA ARG A 105 -13.10 -25.86 -3.97
C ARG A 105 -13.94 -26.37 -5.12
N LYS A 106 -13.79 -25.85 -6.34
CA LYS A 106 -14.74 -26.13 -7.41
C LYS A 106 -14.12 -26.45 -8.76
N ASP A 107 -12.79 -26.51 -8.87
CA ASP A 107 -12.08 -26.81 -10.13
C ASP A 107 -12.62 -26.00 -11.32
N THR A 108 -13.09 -24.77 -11.03
CA THR A 108 -13.73 -23.87 -11.98
C THR A 108 -12.98 -22.55 -11.99
N GLU A 109 -12.52 -22.17 -13.17
CA GLU A 109 -11.94 -20.87 -13.45
C GLU A 109 -13.06 -19.83 -13.36
N LYS A 110 -13.19 -19.13 -12.22
CA LYS A 110 -13.85 -17.80 -12.31
C LYS A 110 -12.84 -16.88 -12.99
N LYS A 111 -13.24 -15.80 -13.64
CA LYS A 111 -12.29 -14.76 -14.06
C LYS A 111 -12.62 -13.55 -13.23
N ARG A 112 -11.62 -13.00 -12.54
CA ARG A 112 -11.80 -11.80 -11.73
C ARG A 112 -10.75 -10.82 -12.17
N ASN A 113 -11.22 -9.73 -12.76
CA ASN A 113 -10.32 -8.70 -13.24
C ASN A 113 -9.99 -7.75 -12.09
N TYR A 114 -8.70 -7.59 -11.82
CA TYR A 114 -8.18 -6.63 -10.86
C TYR A 114 -7.30 -5.62 -11.56
N VAL A 115 -7.33 -4.38 -11.08
CA VAL A 115 -6.28 -3.41 -11.34
C VAL A 115 -5.24 -3.60 -10.25
N LYS A 116 -4.01 -3.92 -10.63
CA LYS A 116 -2.89 -4.15 -9.73
C LYS A 116 -1.81 -3.11 -9.96
N LEU A 117 -1.39 -2.48 -8.87
CA LEU A 117 -0.38 -1.44 -8.84
C LEU A 117 0.82 -1.94 -8.08
N LYS A 118 2.00 -1.91 -8.71
CA LYS A 118 3.26 -2.23 -8.06
C LYS A 118 3.99 -0.95 -7.67
N TYR A 119 4.40 -0.86 -6.41
CA TYR A 119 5.20 0.25 -5.89
C TYR A 119 6.57 -0.22 -5.45
N GLN A 120 7.52 0.70 -5.51
CA GLN A 120 8.91 0.50 -5.10
C GLN A 120 9.34 1.71 -4.27
N CYS A 121 9.92 1.44 -3.11
CA CYS A 121 10.44 2.46 -2.21
C CYS A 121 11.91 2.12 -1.91
N PRO A 122 12.88 2.81 -2.52
CA PRO A 122 14.29 2.67 -2.17
C PRO A 122 14.49 2.90 -0.67
N LEU A 123 15.36 2.11 -0.03
CA LEU A 123 15.54 2.20 1.43
C LEU A 123 15.95 3.59 1.91
N ASP A 124 16.68 4.35 1.09
CA ASP A 124 17.15 5.69 1.41
C ASP A 124 16.05 6.75 1.33
N ASP A 125 14.93 6.45 0.66
CA ASP A 125 13.77 7.34 0.54
C ASP A 125 12.76 7.12 1.68
N LEU A 126 12.97 6.11 2.53
CA LEU A 126 12.05 5.76 3.62
C LEU A 126 12.19 6.64 4.86
N PHE A 127 13.25 7.44 4.94
CA PHE A 127 13.48 8.36 6.04
C PHE A 127 14.18 9.62 5.55
N ASP A 128 13.94 10.72 6.25
CA ASP A 128 14.60 12.01 6.03
C ASP A 128 15.44 12.34 7.26
N ASN A 129 16.70 12.73 7.05
CA ASN A 129 17.64 12.99 8.14
C ASN A 129 17.23 14.18 9.02
N ASP A 130 16.59 15.21 8.46
CA ASP A 130 16.11 16.35 9.22
C ASP A 130 14.89 15.97 10.06
N VAL A 131 14.00 15.13 9.51
CA VAL A 131 12.87 14.57 10.26
C VAL A 131 13.35 13.71 11.42
N VAL A 132 14.33 12.83 11.17
CA VAL A 132 14.93 11.97 12.21
C VAL A 132 15.60 12.81 13.29
N THR A 133 16.40 13.80 12.91
CA THR A 133 17.12 14.67 13.86
C THR A 133 16.13 15.42 14.76
N LYS A 134 15.13 16.08 14.18
CA LYS A 134 14.10 16.81 14.94
C LYS A 134 13.31 15.90 15.87
N ARG A 135 12.96 14.69 15.43
CA ARG A 135 12.23 13.72 16.25
C ARG A 135 13.10 13.20 17.39
N HIS A 136 14.37 12.92 17.12
CA HIS A 136 15.34 12.49 18.12
C HIS A 136 15.57 13.55 19.21
N GLU A 137 15.73 14.82 18.85
CA GLU A 137 15.89 15.92 19.81
C GLU A 137 14.70 16.03 20.77
N LYS A 138 13.46 15.90 20.27
CA LYS A 138 12.26 15.89 21.12
C LYS A 138 12.30 14.77 22.16
N VAL A 139 12.66 13.57 21.74
CA VAL A 139 12.72 12.39 22.61
C VAL A 139 13.78 12.56 23.69
N VAL A 140 14.97 13.02 23.32
CA VAL A 140 16.07 13.26 24.27
C VAL A 140 15.73 14.41 25.24
N SER A 141 14.93 15.38 24.82
CA SER A 141 14.44 16.46 25.69
C SER A 141 13.34 16.02 26.69
N GLY A 142 13.00 14.72 26.73
CA GLY A 142 12.03 14.16 27.66
C GLY A 142 10.58 14.20 27.19
N GLN A 143 10.33 14.59 25.94
CA GLN A 143 8.99 14.47 25.34
C GLN A 143 8.74 13.02 24.96
N ALA A 144 7.72 12.42 25.57
CA ALA A 144 7.31 11.06 25.23
C ALA A 144 6.79 11.02 23.79
N ASP A 145 7.33 10.10 22.99
CA ASP A 145 6.84 9.77 21.67
C ASP A 145 6.35 8.33 21.69
N SER A 146 5.04 8.16 21.87
CA SER A 146 4.38 6.85 21.94
C SER A 146 4.47 6.05 20.65
N ALA A 147 4.83 6.71 19.54
CA ALA A 147 5.04 6.06 18.27
C ALA A 147 6.45 5.45 18.15
N ILE A 148 7.38 5.74 19.07
CA ILE A 148 8.68 5.07 19.09
C ILE A 148 8.52 3.65 19.63
N PRO A 149 8.88 2.64 18.83
CA PRO A 149 8.65 1.26 19.17
C PRO A 149 9.68 0.83 20.23
N ASP A 150 9.20 0.24 21.33
CA ASP A 150 10.11 -0.33 22.31
C ASP A 150 10.61 -1.69 21.81
N THR A 151 11.68 -1.66 21.01
CA THR A 151 12.19 -2.87 20.36
C THR A 151 13.62 -3.18 20.77
N ALA A 152 13.89 -4.47 20.90
CA ALA A 152 15.24 -5.00 21.04
C ALA A 152 16.05 -4.91 19.74
N SER A 153 15.41 -4.57 18.61
CA SER A 153 16.02 -4.55 17.28
C SER A 153 16.92 -3.32 17.04
N ALA A 154 16.78 -2.26 17.85
CA ALA A 154 17.70 -1.11 17.85
C ALA A 154 18.00 -0.68 19.29
N PHE A 155 19.28 -0.76 19.68
CA PHE A 155 19.72 -0.47 21.04
C PHE A 155 19.92 1.03 21.31
N THR A 156 19.97 1.87 20.27
CA THR A 156 20.14 3.32 20.41
C THR A 156 18.81 4.05 20.23
N PRO A 157 18.56 5.14 20.98
CA PRO A 157 17.37 5.99 20.78
C PRO A 157 17.24 6.48 19.34
N ALA A 158 18.35 6.91 18.73
CA ALA A 158 18.39 7.32 17.32
C ALA A 158 17.97 6.19 16.37
N GLY A 159 18.43 4.96 16.60
CA GLY A 159 18.02 3.80 15.81
C GLY A 159 16.51 3.51 15.93
N LYS A 160 15.96 3.58 17.15
CA LYS A 160 14.51 3.43 17.37
C LYS A 160 13.70 4.52 16.66
N VAL A 161 14.19 5.78 16.66
CA VAL A 161 13.56 6.90 15.94
C VAL A 161 13.54 6.65 14.43
N VAL A 162 14.66 6.21 13.84
CA VAL A 162 14.71 5.92 12.39
C VAL A 162 13.68 4.85 12.03
N LEU A 163 13.59 3.78 12.81
CA LEU A 163 12.65 2.69 12.55
C LEU A 163 11.18 3.14 12.69
N ALA A 164 10.88 4.01 13.66
CA ALA A 164 9.58 4.64 13.78
C ALA A 164 9.25 5.51 12.55
N VAL A 165 10.21 6.31 12.07
CA VAL A 165 10.04 7.13 10.87
C VAL A 165 9.77 6.24 9.64
N VAL A 166 10.53 5.16 9.45
CA VAL A 166 10.30 4.22 8.33
C VAL A 166 8.90 3.62 8.37
N ARG A 167 8.42 3.22 9.55
CA ARG A 167 7.06 2.71 9.73
C ARG A 167 6.01 3.74 9.32
N ASP A 168 6.13 4.95 9.85
CA ASP A 168 5.16 6.03 9.63
C ASP A 168 5.17 6.49 8.16
N THR A 169 6.36 6.61 7.55
CA THR A 169 6.53 6.89 6.11
C THR A 169 5.83 5.85 5.25
N MET A 170 6.02 4.55 5.55
CA MET A 170 5.39 3.49 4.77
C MET A 170 3.87 3.43 4.93
N GLN A 171 3.36 3.69 6.14
CA GLN A 171 1.92 3.81 6.35
C GLN A 171 1.34 4.96 5.52
N GLN A 172 1.95 6.14 5.59
CA GLN A 172 1.47 7.33 4.87
C GLN A 172 1.60 7.16 3.35
N PHE A 173 2.73 6.64 2.86
CA PHE A 173 2.92 6.37 1.43
C PHE A 173 1.88 5.39 0.91
N GLY A 174 1.64 4.28 1.62
CA GLY A 174 0.61 3.32 1.27
C GLY A 174 -0.79 3.95 1.25
N LYS A 175 -1.09 4.82 2.21
CA LYS A 175 -2.37 5.53 2.32
C LYS A 175 -2.58 6.48 1.13
N ASP A 176 -1.58 7.29 0.79
CA ASP A 176 -1.66 8.21 -0.34
C ASP A 176 -1.88 7.46 -1.67
N CYS A 177 -1.14 6.37 -1.89
CA CYS A 177 -1.29 5.50 -3.04
C CYS A 177 -2.68 4.85 -3.12
N LEU A 178 -3.21 4.40 -1.99
CA LEU A 178 -4.53 3.79 -1.91
C LEU A 178 -5.64 4.81 -2.18
N VAL A 179 -5.61 5.97 -1.52
CA VAL A 179 -6.60 7.04 -1.67
C VAL A 179 -6.65 7.47 -3.15
N LYS A 180 -5.48 7.64 -3.78
CA LYS A 180 -5.40 7.94 -5.21
C LYS A 180 -6.07 6.89 -6.09
N LEU A 181 -5.93 5.59 -5.77
CA LEU A 181 -6.62 4.51 -6.47
C LEU A 181 -8.13 4.54 -6.22
N MET A 182 -8.57 4.80 -4.98
CA MET A 182 -9.98 4.93 -4.64
C MET A 182 -10.63 6.10 -5.40
N ASP A 183 -9.95 7.25 -5.45
CA ASP A 183 -10.40 8.43 -6.19
C ASP A 183 -10.47 8.15 -7.69
N ALA A 184 -9.44 7.49 -8.26
CA ALA A 184 -9.43 7.10 -9.67
C ALA A 184 -10.61 6.17 -9.99
N ASN A 185 -10.86 5.17 -9.14
CA ASN A 185 -12.02 4.29 -9.29
C ASN A 185 -13.34 5.07 -9.22
N GLY A 186 -13.47 6.00 -8.27
CA GLY A 186 -14.66 6.86 -8.13
C GLY A 186 -14.91 7.72 -9.38
N GLN A 187 -13.87 8.39 -9.89
CA GLN A 187 -13.93 9.21 -11.10
C GLN A 187 -14.35 8.39 -12.34
N VAL A 188 -13.69 7.26 -12.57
CA VAL A 188 -13.97 6.42 -13.76
C VAL A 188 -15.34 5.75 -13.66
N LYS A 189 -15.78 5.34 -12.46
CA LYS A 189 -17.16 4.86 -12.26
C LYS A 189 -18.19 5.93 -12.56
N ALA A 190 -17.96 7.17 -12.14
CA ALA A 190 -18.88 8.27 -12.40
C ALA A 190 -18.98 8.57 -13.91
N SER A 191 -17.86 8.55 -14.64
CA SER A 191 -17.85 8.80 -16.09
C SER A 191 -18.49 7.69 -16.92
N LEU A 192 -18.65 6.48 -16.38
CA LEU A 192 -19.34 5.37 -17.06
C LEU A 192 -20.86 5.36 -16.84
N LYS A 193 -21.36 6.14 -15.87
CA LYS A 193 -22.80 6.27 -15.58
C LYS A 193 -23.46 7.44 -16.32
N GLY A 194 -22.67 8.34 -16.91
CA GLY A 194 -23.13 9.43 -17.79
C GLY A 194 -22.94 9.05 -19.24
#